data_AF-A0A8T6VJ89-F1
#
_entry.id   AF-A0A8T6VJ89-F1
#
_cell.length_a   1.000
_cell.length_b   1.000
_cell.length_c   1.000
_cell.angle_alpha   90.00
_cell.angle_beta   90.00
_cell.angle_gamma   90.00
#
_symmetry.space_group_name_H-M   'P 1'
#
loop_
_entity.id
_entity.type
_entity.pdbx_description
1 polymer ?
#
loop_
_entity_poly.entity_id
_entity_poly.type
_entity_poly.pdbx_seq_one_letter_code
_entity_poly.pdbx_strand_id
1 'polypeptide(L)'
;MATADPTSLVGCCGLYCNACGIRQEKIKIAVNNLRDIIAHYGFDKMMPELAKWEPSLKHYNEFDQVMNGLVKLFGDCPGCLQGGGDPSCKVRECVKKKGFRTCAECDMAATCEPLTPYRKGYKGLTPALQNIKQSGIGRYAREMQKKVGKGYSYLEESK
;
A
#
# COMPACT_ATOMS: atom_id res chain seq x y z
N MET A 1 3.37 -9.06 -19.50
CA MET A 1 2.96 -9.88 -18.35
C MET A 1 1.47 -10.17 -18.50
N ALA A 2 1.06 -11.44 -18.49
CA ALA A 2 -0.36 -11.79 -18.54
C ALA A 2 -1.11 -10.97 -17.49
N THR A 3 -2.16 -10.25 -17.90
CA THR A 3 -2.96 -9.42 -16.99
C THR A 3 -3.51 -10.34 -15.91
N ALA A 4 -2.91 -10.26 -14.71
CA ALA A 4 -3.39 -11.01 -13.55
C ALA A 4 -4.89 -10.74 -13.40
N ASP A 5 -5.68 -11.81 -13.22
CA ASP A 5 -7.10 -11.69 -12.96
C ASP A 5 -7.31 -10.63 -11.86
N PRO A 6 -8.07 -9.54 -12.13
CA PRO A 6 -8.30 -8.49 -11.14
C PRO A 6 -8.77 -9.03 -9.80
N THR A 7 -9.52 -10.13 -9.76
CA THR A 7 -9.99 -10.68 -8.47
C THR A 7 -8.85 -11.13 -7.55
N SER A 8 -7.72 -11.59 -8.12
CA SER A 8 -6.53 -11.98 -7.36
C SER A 8 -5.88 -10.82 -6.60
N LEU A 9 -6.27 -9.58 -6.92
CA LEU A 9 -5.78 -8.35 -6.29
C LEU A 9 -6.74 -7.81 -5.23
N VAL A 10 -7.87 -8.48 -4.97
CA VAL A 10 -8.73 -8.18 -3.83
C VAL A 10 -8.22 -8.95 -2.61
N GLY A 11 -7.64 -8.23 -1.65
CA GLY A 11 -7.10 -8.79 -0.41
C GLY A 11 -8.18 -9.37 0.50
N CYS A 12 -7.77 -10.13 1.52
CA CYS A 12 -8.68 -10.74 2.49
C CYS A 12 -9.58 -9.70 3.19
N CYS A 13 -9.09 -8.49 3.43
CA CYS A 13 -9.86 -7.39 4.01
C CYS A 13 -10.84 -6.71 3.03
N GLY A 14 -10.86 -7.08 1.75
CA GLY A 14 -11.70 -6.45 0.71
C GLY A 14 -11.07 -5.26 -0.01
N LEU A 15 -9.90 -4.78 0.43
CA LEU A 15 -9.15 -3.74 -0.28
C LEU A 15 -8.57 -4.27 -1.59
N TYR A 16 -8.49 -3.38 -2.59
CA TYR A 16 -7.91 -3.67 -3.90
C TYR A 16 -6.42 -3.27 -3.92
N CYS A 17 -5.53 -4.25 -4.03
CA CYS A 17 -4.09 -4.04 -3.90
C CYS A 17 -3.52 -3.04 -4.92
N ASN A 18 -4.06 -2.95 -6.14
CA ASN A 18 -3.56 -1.96 -7.13
C ASN A 18 -3.94 -0.52 -6.79
N ALA A 19 -4.86 -0.28 -5.85
CA ALA A 19 -5.16 1.05 -5.33
C ALA A 19 -4.26 1.42 -4.13
N CYS A 20 -3.44 0.48 -3.61
CA CYS A 20 -2.51 0.73 -2.52
C CYS A 20 -1.29 1.53 -2.99
N GLY A 21 -0.96 2.61 -2.29
CA GLY A 21 0.20 3.45 -2.61
C GLY A 21 1.54 2.69 -2.61
N ILE A 22 1.71 1.69 -1.74
CA ILE A 22 2.91 0.83 -1.71
C ILE A 22 3.04 0.05 -3.02
N ARG A 23 1.97 -0.63 -3.46
CA ARG A 23 1.98 -1.40 -4.71
C ARG A 23 2.03 -0.51 -5.96
N GLN A 24 1.57 0.73 -5.85
CA GLN A 24 1.76 1.76 -6.87
C GLN A 24 3.16 2.40 -6.83
N GLU A 25 4.09 1.83 -6.06
CA GLU A 25 5.49 2.27 -5.94
C GLU A 25 5.65 3.73 -5.43
N LYS A 26 4.64 4.30 -4.78
CA LYS A 26 4.65 5.74 -4.41
C LYS A 26 5.82 6.09 -3.50
N ILE A 27 6.20 5.21 -2.57
CA ILE A 27 7.36 5.40 -1.69
C ILE A 27 8.67 5.34 -2.50
N LYS A 28 8.81 4.33 -3.36
CA LYS A 28 10.00 4.15 -4.20
C LYS A 28 10.21 5.32 -5.15
N ILE A 29 9.14 5.79 -5.81
CA ILE A 29 9.17 6.97 -6.67
C ILE A 29 9.57 8.21 -5.86
N ALA A 30 8.98 8.43 -4.68
CA ALA A 30 9.31 9.59 -3.85
C ALA A 30 10.78 9.59 -3.39
N VAL A 31 11.29 8.44 -2.94
CA VAL A 31 12.71 8.30 -2.54
C VAL A 31 13.65 8.59 -3.70
N ASN A 32 13.39 7.99 -4.87
CA ASN A 32 14.24 8.18 -6.04
C ASN A 32 14.20 9.64 -6.51
N ASN A 33 13.00 10.26 -6.56
CA ASN A 33 12.87 11.67 -6.92
C ASN A 33 13.67 12.59 -5.98
N LEU A 34 13.63 12.35 -4.66
CA LEU A 34 14.40 13.14 -3.71
C LEU A 34 15.91 12.98 -3.94
N ARG A 35 16.38 11.74 -4.16
CA ARG A 35 17.78 11.46 -4.48
C ARG A 35 18.23 12.15 -5.76
N ASP A 36 17.41 12.07 -6.81
CA ASP A 36 17.72 12.68 -8.10
C ASP A 36 17.83 14.21 -7.95
N ILE A 37 16.95 14.84 -7.17
CA ILE A 37 17.02 16.28 -6.87
C ILE A 37 18.30 16.63 -6.10
N ILE A 38 18.62 15.90 -5.03
CA ILE A 38 19.83 16.13 -4.23
C ILE A 38 21.09 15.98 -5.09
N ALA A 39 21.17 14.93 -5.91
CA ALA A 39 22.28 14.65 -6.80
C ALA A 39 22.40 15.66 -7.95
N HIS A 40 21.28 16.16 -8.47
CA HIS A 40 21.26 17.18 -9.54
C HIS A 40 22.01 18.46 -9.13
N TYR A 41 21.85 18.89 -7.87
CA TYR A 41 22.58 20.04 -7.32
C TYR A 41 23.97 19.68 -6.78
N GLY A 42 24.37 18.40 -6.87
CA GLY A 42 25.64 17.90 -6.32
C GLY A 42 25.72 17.93 -4.79
N PHE A 43 24.58 18.08 -4.10
CA PHE A 43 24.55 18.19 -2.65
C PHE A 43 24.95 16.88 -1.98
N ASP A 44 24.68 15.74 -2.60
CA ASP A 44 25.15 14.42 -2.18
C ASP A 44 26.68 14.37 -1.95
N LYS A 45 27.44 15.18 -2.68
CA LYS A 45 28.91 15.27 -2.60
C LYS A 45 29.41 16.36 -1.65
N MET A 46 28.53 17.23 -1.16
CA MET A 46 28.87 18.41 -0.36
C MET A 46 28.20 18.41 1.02
N MET A 47 27.58 17.29 1.43
CA MET A 47 26.92 17.19 2.73
C MET A 47 27.81 17.56 3.92
N PRO A 48 29.11 17.18 3.98
CA PRO A 48 30.00 17.62 5.06
C PRO A 48 30.19 19.14 5.12
N GLU A 49 30.26 19.81 3.98
CA GLU A 49 30.37 21.27 3.89
C GLU A 49 29.05 21.94 4.28
N LEU A 50 27.92 21.44 3.76
CA LEU A 50 26.58 21.94 4.08
C LEU A 50 26.25 21.74 5.57
N ALA A 51 26.80 20.70 6.22
CA ALA A 51 26.65 20.46 7.65
C ALA A 51 27.26 21.57 8.52
N LYS A 52 28.13 22.43 7.97
CA LYS A 52 28.60 23.64 8.66
C LYS A 52 27.49 24.68 8.84
N TRP A 53 26.48 24.66 7.97
CA TRP A 53 25.33 25.56 8.02
C TRP A 53 24.11 24.90 8.65
N GLU A 54 23.86 23.63 8.33
CA GLU A 54 22.77 22.84 8.89
C GLU A 54 23.32 21.52 9.48
N PRO A 55 23.64 21.47 10.80
CA PRO A 55 24.34 20.37 11.43
C PRO A 55 23.70 18.98 11.27
N SER A 56 22.38 18.89 11.02
CA SER A 56 21.71 17.60 10.79
C SER A 56 22.19 16.88 9.53
N LEU A 57 22.71 17.60 8.53
CA LEU A 57 23.20 17.01 7.27
C LEU A 57 24.41 16.09 7.44
N LYS A 58 25.10 16.13 8.59
CA LYS A 58 26.13 15.14 8.93
C LYS A 58 25.61 13.70 8.94
N HIS A 59 24.30 13.51 9.08
CA HIS A 59 23.63 12.20 9.11
C HIS A 59 23.08 11.75 7.75
N TYR A 60 23.52 12.37 6.65
CA TYR A 60 22.99 12.06 5.33
C TYR A 60 23.16 10.58 4.94
N ASN A 61 24.27 9.94 5.33
CA ASN A 61 24.50 8.52 5.03
C ASN A 61 23.51 7.62 5.76
N GLU A 62 23.24 7.90 7.04
CA GLU A 62 22.24 7.19 7.83
C GLU A 62 20.83 7.44 7.26
N PHE A 63 20.54 8.66 6.82
CA PHE A 63 19.29 8.99 6.13
C PHE A 63 19.14 8.20 4.81
N ASP A 64 20.19 8.11 4.00
CA ASP A 64 20.16 7.33 2.76
C ASP A 64 19.98 5.82 3.03
N GLN A 65 20.60 5.30 4.09
CA GLN A 65 20.36 3.92 4.53
C GLN A 65 18.90 3.68 4.93
N VAL A 66 18.27 4.63 5.63
CA VAL A 66 16.83 4.56 5.95
C VAL A 66 16.00 4.58 4.65
N MET A 67 16.30 5.46 3.70
CA MET A 67 15.65 5.49 2.39
C MET A 67 15.80 4.17 1.63
N ASN A 68 16.98 3.55 1.66
CA ASN A 68 17.21 2.20 1.11
C ASN A 68 16.32 1.15 1.79
N GLY A 69 16.18 1.21 3.12
CA GLY A 69 15.27 0.35 3.88
C GLY A 69 13.80 0.52 3.45
N LEU A 70 13.36 1.76 3.25
CA LEU A 70 12.00 2.07 2.79
C LEU A 70 11.72 1.48 1.40
N VAL A 71 12.65 1.65 0.45
CA VAL A 71 12.51 1.07 -0.90
C VAL A 71 12.55 -0.45 -0.84
N LYS A 72 13.43 -1.05 -0.05
CA LYS A 72 13.53 -2.51 0.08
C LYS A 72 12.26 -3.12 0.66
N LEU A 73 11.66 -2.48 1.67
CA LEU A 73 10.49 -3.02 2.36
C LEU A 73 9.17 -2.70 1.64
N PHE A 74 9.07 -1.55 0.99
CA PHE A 74 7.81 -1.03 0.43
C PHE A 74 7.84 -0.73 -1.07
N GLY A 75 8.97 -0.96 -1.75
CA GLY A 75 9.14 -0.62 -3.17
C GLY A 75 8.60 -1.65 -4.15
N ASP A 76 8.35 -2.88 -3.72
CA ASP A 76 7.79 -3.95 -4.56
C ASP A 76 6.89 -4.88 -3.73
N CYS A 77 5.62 -4.49 -3.56
CA CYS A 77 4.64 -5.31 -2.86
C CYS A 77 3.87 -6.18 -3.88
N PRO A 78 3.99 -7.52 -3.85
CA PRO A 78 3.38 -8.39 -4.85
C PRO A 78 1.84 -8.43 -4.75
N GLY A 79 1.30 -8.02 -3.60
CA GLY A 79 -0.13 -8.03 -3.28
C GLY A 79 -0.45 -9.02 -2.16
N CYS A 80 -1.61 -8.81 -1.51
CA CYS A 80 -1.97 -9.54 -0.29
C CYS A 80 -1.94 -11.06 -0.52
N LEU A 81 -2.54 -11.57 -1.59
CA LEU A 81 -2.62 -13.01 -1.84
C LEU A 81 -1.35 -13.61 -2.44
N GLN A 82 -0.39 -12.76 -2.81
CA GLN A 82 0.89 -13.14 -3.39
C GLN A 82 2.04 -13.01 -2.38
N GLY A 83 1.73 -13.02 -1.08
CA GLY A 83 2.74 -12.95 0.00
C GLY A 83 3.10 -11.53 0.45
N GLY A 84 2.44 -10.50 -0.08
CA GLY A 84 2.65 -9.12 0.35
C GLY A 84 1.87 -8.75 1.63
N GLY A 85 2.26 -7.62 2.23
CA GLY A 85 1.69 -7.10 3.48
C GLY A 85 2.28 -7.75 4.74
N ASP A 86 1.69 -7.46 5.90
CA ASP A 86 2.13 -8.01 7.19
C ASP A 86 2.05 -9.56 7.19
N PRO A 87 3.17 -10.26 7.45
CA PRO A 87 3.19 -11.73 7.58
C PRO A 87 2.30 -12.25 8.71
N SER A 88 2.08 -11.45 9.75
CA SER A 88 1.26 -11.76 10.94
C SER A 88 -0.17 -11.21 10.86
N CYS A 89 -0.64 -10.88 9.66
CA CYS A 89 -1.95 -10.28 9.42
C CYS A 89 -3.10 -11.15 9.97
N LYS A 90 -3.70 -10.71 11.10
CA LYS A 90 -4.82 -11.38 11.77
C LYS A 90 -6.05 -11.58 10.87
N VAL A 91 -6.30 -10.66 9.94
CA VAL A 91 -7.41 -10.76 8.98
C VAL A 91 -7.22 -11.95 8.04
N ARG A 92 -6.00 -12.12 7.52
CA ARG A 92 -5.65 -13.22 6.61
C ARG A 92 -5.80 -14.57 7.30
N GLU A 93 -5.32 -14.67 8.54
CA GLU A 93 -5.46 -15.88 9.35
C GLU A 93 -6.93 -16.21 9.64
N CYS A 94 -7.73 -15.20 10.01
CA CYS A 94 -9.16 -15.37 10.30
C CYS A 94 -9.95 -15.84 9.07
N VAL A 95 -9.72 -15.21 7.91
CA VAL A 95 -10.35 -15.58 6.63
C VAL A 95 -10.00 -17.02 6.26
N LYS A 96 -8.73 -17.43 6.42
CA LYS A 96 -8.29 -18.82 6.22
C LYS A 96 -9.02 -19.81 7.14
N LYS A 97 -9.09 -19.52 8.45
CA LYS A 97 -9.77 -20.40 9.43
C LYS A 97 -11.26 -20.56 9.15
N LYS A 98 -11.92 -19.51 8.65
CA LYS A 98 -13.35 -19.53 8.32
C LYS A 98 -13.66 -20.07 6.91
N GLY A 99 -12.64 -20.37 6.10
CA GLY A 99 -12.82 -20.81 4.72
C GLY A 99 -13.38 -19.74 3.79
N PHE A 100 -13.27 -18.46 4.17
CA PHE A 100 -13.74 -17.34 3.36
C PHE A 100 -12.69 -16.93 2.32
N ARG A 101 -13.11 -16.24 1.26
CA ARG A 101 -12.22 -15.57 0.32
C ARG A 101 -11.90 -14.14 0.76
N THR A 102 -12.87 -13.45 1.35
CA THR A 102 -12.73 -12.09 1.89
C THR A 102 -13.58 -11.91 3.15
N CYS A 103 -13.34 -10.85 3.91
CA CYS A 103 -14.21 -10.46 5.01
C CYS A 103 -15.64 -10.12 4.59
N ALA A 104 -15.92 -9.90 3.29
CA ALA A 104 -17.28 -9.55 2.83
C ALA A 104 -18.29 -10.69 3.03
N GLU A 105 -17.80 -11.93 3.14
CA GLU A 105 -18.60 -13.13 3.43
C GLU A 105 -19.00 -13.23 4.92
N CYS A 106 -18.37 -12.43 5.80
CA CYS A 106 -18.67 -12.44 7.22
C CYS A 106 -19.79 -11.44 7.56
N ASP A 107 -20.87 -11.90 8.20
CA ASP A 107 -21.97 -11.02 8.61
C ASP A 107 -21.56 -9.98 9.66
N MET A 108 -20.56 -10.31 10.48
CA MET A 108 -19.99 -9.41 11.48
C MET A 108 -18.94 -8.45 10.91
N ALA A 109 -18.73 -8.44 9.59
CA ALA A 109 -17.66 -7.67 8.97
C ALA A 109 -17.74 -6.19 9.35
N ALA A 110 -18.93 -5.58 9.39
CA ALA A 110 -19.13 -4.15 9.63
C ALA A 110 -18.57 -3.66 10.98
N THR A 111 -18.63 -4.49 12.03
CA THR A 111 -18.19 -4.16 13.40
C THR A 111 -16.95 -4.96 13.84
N CYS A 112 -16.36 -5.73 12.92
CA CYS A 112 -15.21 -6.59 13.21
C CYS A 112 -13.98 -5.79 13.64
N GLU A 113 -13.48 -6.06 14.85
CA GLU A 113 -12.34 -5.37 15.46
C GLU A 113 -11.02 -5.54 14.67
N PRO A 114 -10.64 -6.73 14.17
CA PRO A 114 -9.48 -6.88 13.28
C PRO A 114 -9.47 -5.98 12.04
N LEU A 115 -10.63 -5.47 11.60
CA LEU A 115 -10.74 -4.55 10.47
C LEU A 115 -10.58 -3.07 10.87
N THR A 116 -10.53 -2.74 12.16
CA THR A 116 -10.41 -1.36 12.66
C THR A 116 -9.22 -0.60 12.09
N PRO A 117 -7.98 -1.14 12.02
CA PRO A 117 -6.85 -0.42 11.43
C PRO A 117 -7.08 -0.08 9.95
N TYR A 118 -7.72 -0.97 9.21
CA TYR A 118 -8.02 -0.77 7.79
C TYR A 118 -9.11 0.29 7.59
N ARG A 119 -10.11 0.37 8.48
CA ARG A 119 -11.11 1.46 8.45
C ARG A 119 -10.51 2.82 8.76
N LYS A 120 -9.55 2.87 9.70
CA LYS A 120 -8.82 4.09 10.02
C LYS A 120 -7.99 4.57 8.83
N GLY A 121 -7.32 3.64 8.13
CA GLY A 121 -6.51 3.96 6.94
C GLY A 121 -7.33 4.23 5.67
N TYR A 122 -8.55 3.68 5.57
CA TYR A 122 -9.43 3.86 4.42
C TYR A 122 -10.90 3.84 4.85
N LYS A 123 -11.54 5.03 4.86
CA LYS A 123 -12.94 5.20 5.28
C LYS A 123 -13.93 4.41 4.40
N GLY A 124 -13.58 4.18 3.13
CA GLY A 124 -14.39 3.41 2.18
C GLY A 124 -14.40 1.90 2.37
N LEU A 125 -13.75 1.35 3.41
CA LEU A 125 -13.65 -0.10 3.61
C LEU A 125 -15.01 -0.78 3.78
N THR A 126 -15.88 -0.23 4.63
CA THR A 126 -17.20 -0.84 4.89
C THR A 126 -18.07 -0.82 3.62
N PRO A 127 -18.21 0.30 2.89
CA PRO A 127 -18.86 0.31 1.57
C PRO A 127 -18.25 -0.69 0.58
N ALA A 128 -16.92 -0.83 0.54
CA ALA A 128 -16.26 -1.79 -0.34
C ALA A 128 -16.64 -3.24 -0.02
N LEU A 129 -16.65 -3.62 1.27
CA LEU A 129 -17.09 -4.94 1.71
C LEU A 129 -18.57 -5.20 1.38
N GLN A 130 -19.43 -4.21 1.55
CA GLN A 130 -20.84 -4.30 1.15
C GLN A 130 -20.99 -4.48 -0.36
N ASN A 131 -20.24 -3.74 -1.17
CA ASN A 131 -20.26 -3.90 -2.63
C ASN A 131 -19.79 -5.30 -3.05
N ILE A 132 -18.72 -5.84 -2.44
CA ILE A 132 -18.29 -7.21 -2.71
C ILE A 132 -19.40 -8.22 -2.37
N LYS A 133 -20.08 -8.04 -1.23
CA LYS A 133 -21.18 -8.93 -0.79
C LYS A 133 -22.38 -8.88 -1.75
N GLN A 134 -22.74 -7.69 -2.25
CA GLN A 134 -23.92 -7.48 -3.10
C GLN A 134 -23.65 -7.80 -4.58
N SER A 135 -22.50 -7.37 -5.10
CA SER A 135 -22.18 -7.37 -6.53
C SER A 135 -21.20 -8.47 -6.94
N GLY A 136 -20.61 -9.17 -5.97
CA GLY A 136 -19.57 -10.16 -6.18
C GLY A 136 -18.17 -9.56 -6.40
N ILE A 137 -17.16 -10.33 -5.98
CA ILE A 137 -15.74 -9.93 -6.03
C ILE A 137 -15.25 -9.60 -7.45
N GLY A 138 -15.77 -10.31 -8.47
CA GLY A 138 -15.42 -10.13 -9.87
C GLY A 138 -15.78 -8.75 -10.41
N ARG A 139 -17.00 -8.30 -10.15
CA ARG A 139 -17.46 -6.97 -10.58
C ARG A 139 -16.70 -5.88 -9.84
N TYR A 140 -16.61 -5.99 -8.52
CA TYR A 140 -15.87 -5.04 -7.68
C TYR A 140 -14.41 -4.88 -8.14
N ALA A 141 -13.70 -5.98 -8.40
CA ALA A 141 -12.31 -5.94 -8.85
C ALA A 141 -12.14 -5.20 -10.18
N ARG A 142 -13.02 -5.44 -11.17
CA ARG A 142 -13.00 -4.74 -12.45
C ARG A 142 -13.28 -3.25 -12.31
N GLU A 143 -14.23 -2.88 -11.45
CA GLU A 143 -14.54 -1.47 -11.17
C GLU A 143 -13.35 -0.76 -10.52
N MET A 144 -12.71 -1.40 -9.54
CA MET A 144 -11.50 -0.86 -8.91
C MET A 144 -10.32 -0.78 -9.88
N GLN A 145 -10.12 -1.78 -10.74
CA GLN A 145 -9.09 -1.73 -11.78
C GLN A 145 -9.30 -0.57 -12.75
N LYS A 146 -10.56 -0.27 -13.14
CA LYS A 146 -10.88 0.90 -13.96
C LYS A 146 -10.57 2.21 -13.24
N LYS A 147 -10.88 2.32 -11.94
CA LYS A 147 -10.54 3.50 -11.13
C LYS A 147 -9.03 3.70 -11.08
N VAL A 148 -8.26 2.64 -10.79
CA VAL A 148 -6.79 2.70 -10.77
C VAL A 148 -6.23 3.11 -12.13
N GLY A 149 -6.80 2.60 -13.24
CA GLY A 149 -6.42 3.03 -14.59
C GLY A 149 -6.67 4.52 -14.88
N LYS A 150 -7.49 5.19 -14.07
CA LYS A 150 -7.72 6.65 -14.11
C LYS A 150 -6.90 7.42 -13.07
N GLY A 151 -5.93 6.76 -12.42
CA GLY A 151 -5.02 7.38 -11.44
C GLY A 151 -5.38 7.16 -9.98
N TYR A 152 -6.53 6.55 -9.68
CA TYR A 152 -7.02 6.40 -8.30
C TYR A 152 -6.02 5.70 -7.36
N SER A 153 -5.86 6.27 -6.17
CA SER A 153 -5.08 5.68 -5.07
C SER A 153 -5.79 5.89 -3.74
N TYR A 154 -5.68 4.93 -2.82
CA TYR A 154 -6.20 5.11 -1.46
C TYR A 154 -5.55 6.28 -0.72
N LEU A 155 -4.34 6.69 -1.13
CA LEU A 155 -3.65 7.86 -0.58
C LEU A 155 -4.35 9.19 -0.89
N GLU A 156 -5.22 9.24 -1.90
CA GLU A 156 -5.96 10.44 -2.28
C GLU A 156 -7.15 10.69 -1.34
N GLU A 157 -7.70 9.63 -0.75
CA GLU A 157 -8.85 9.71 0.18
C GLU A 157 -8.43 9.85 1.66
N SER A 158 -7.14 9.75 1.95
CA SER A 158 -6.58 9.91 3.31
C SER A 158 -6.12 11.33 3.63
N LYS A 159 -6.26 12.27 2.69
CA LYS A 159 -5.96 13.69 2.88
C LYS A 159 -7.16 14.46 3.43
#